data_AF-A0AA51LXY8-F1
#
_entry.id   AF-A0AA51LXY8-F1
#
_cell.length_a   1.000
_cell.length_b   1.000
_cell.length_c   1.000
_cell.angle_alpha   90.00
_cell.angle_beta   90.00
_cell.angle_gamma   90.00
#
_symmetry.space_group_name_H-M   'P 1'
#
loop_
_entity.id
_entity.type
_entity.pdbx_description
1 polymer ?
#
loop_
_entity_poly.entity_id
_entity_poly.type
_entity_poly.pdbx_seq_one_letter_code
_entity_poly.pdbx_strand_id
1 'polypeptide(L)'
;MPQITGTVRDVAGNLATGTLRIRAKDVRQNTAGDALVDERTHTIQIVNGVITASPNIDPGPVVVSLSTPGKFKTWEAVVPTGTSVDLWDVIGEYIEYTPTVLGAAQQAASDAEAAAQRAQQAAADALVIPDGGTDGQALIKAGAGLAWGTATGGGGTTVVEDPPGSGLYTVTSGLTEDPDNPGLYLI
;
A
#
# COMPACT_ATOMS: atom_id res chain seq x y z
N MET A 1 -16.90 17.95 -17.68
CA MET A 1 -18.05 17.04 -17.85
C MET A 1 -17.48 15.69 -18.24
N PRO A 2 -17.63 14.64 -17.40
CA PRO A 2 -17.05 13.33 -17.67
C PRO A 2 -17.80 12.55 -18.75
N GLN A 3 -17.09 11.60 -19.38
CA GLN A 3 -17.69 10.53 -20.17
C GLN A 3 -17.69 9.23 -19.35
N ILE A 4 -18.71 8.38 -19.51
CA ILE A 4 -18.72 7.05 -18.90
C ILE A 4 -17.98 6.07 -19.80
N THR A 5 -17.01 5.38 -19.22
CA THR A 5 -16.23 4.31 -19.86
C THR A 5 -16.46 2.99 -19.15
N GLY A 6 -15.97 1.89 -19.73
CA GLY A 6 -15.97 0.59 -19.05
C GLY A 6 -16.19 -0.58 -20.00
N THR A 7 -15.98 -1.78 -19.46
CA THR A 7 -16.21 -3.05 -20.14
C THR A 7 -17.30 -3.85 -19.45
N VAL A 8 -18.28 -4.33 -20.21
CA VAL A 8 -19.41 -5.14 -19.72
C VAL A 8 -19.26 -6.57 -20.23
N ARG A 9 -19.30 -7.53 -19.32
CA ARG A 9 -19.23 -8.97 -19.59
C ARG A 9 -20.38 -9.71 -18.92
N ASP A 10 -20.75 -10.86 -19.46
CA ASP A 10 -21.61 -11.80 -18.76
C ASP A 10 -20.84 -12.62 -17.71
N VAL A 11 -21.56 -13.43 -16.92
CA VAL A 11 -20.96 -14.28 -15.88
C VAL A 11 -20.05 -15.38 -16.45
N ALA A 12 -20.20 -15.72 -17.73
CA ALA A 12 -19.33 -16.66 -18.44
C ALA A 12 -18.09 -15.98 -19.08
N GLY A 13 -17.94 -14.66 -18.91
CA GLY A 13 -16.84 -13.87 -19.43
C GLY A 13 -17.02 -13.38 -20.88
N ASN A 14 -18.14 -13.68 -21.52
CA ASN A 14 -18.43 -13.22 -22.88
C ASN A 14 -18.67 -11.70 -22.89
N LEU A 15 -18.22 -11.05 -23.95
CA LEU A 15 -18.43 -9.63 -24.16
C LEU A 15 -19.92 -9.35 -24.40
N ALA A 16 -20.51 -8.47 -23.60
CA ALA A 16 -21.93 -8.15 -23.70
C ALA A 16 -22.19 -7.13 -24.81
N THR A 17 -23.27 -7.30 -25.57
CA THR A 17 -23.82 -6.25 -26.45
C THR A 17 -25.14 -5.79 -25.86
N GLY A 18 -25.40 -4.49 -25.87
CA GLY A 18 -26.57 -3.96 -25.20
C GLY A 18 -26.62 -2.44 -25.18
N THR A 19 -27.30 -1.90 -24.19
CA THR A 19 -27.56 -0.47 -24.10
C THR A 19 -27.45 0.00 -22.66
N LEU A 20 -26.69 1.09 -22.48
CA LEU A 20 -26.62 1.85 -21.24
C LEU A 20 -27.49 3.10 -21.39
N ARG A 21 -28.37 3.37 -20.43
CA ARG A 21 -29.19 4.57 -20.40
C ARG A 21 -28.84 5.39 -19.17
N ILE A 22 -28.75 6.70 -19.35
CA ILE A 22 -28.40 7.64 -18.28
C ILE A 22 -29.33 8.84 -18.38
N ARG A 23 -29.86 9.29 -17.25
CA ARG A 23 -30.60 10.54 -17.10
C ARG A 23 -30.28 11.19 -15.76
N ALA A 24 -30.47 12.50 -15.65
CA ALA A 24 -30.48 13.14 -14.34
C ALA A 24 -31.59 12.54 -13.47
N LYS A 25 -31.34 12.43 -12.16
CA LYS A 25 -32.36 11.93 -11.22
C LYS A 25 -33.56 12.89 -11.13
N ASP A 26 -33.24 14.17 -11.02
CA ASP A 26 -34.19 15.28 -10.95
C ASP A 26 -33.67 16.44 -11.81
N VAL A 27 -34.58 17.32 -12.23
CA VAL A 27 -34.21 18.59 -12.85
C VAL A 27 -33.36 19.43 -11.89
N ARG A 28 -32.20 19.90 -12.36
CA ARG A 28 -31.24 20.65 -11.52
C ARG A 28 -30.43 21.66 -12.30
N GLN A 29 -29.78 22.58 -11.61
CA GLN A 29 -28.78 23.44 -12.24
C GLN A 29 -27.56 22.61 -12.66
N ASN A 30 -26.94 22.97 -13.77
CA ASN A 30 -25.70 22.36 -14.23
C ASN A 30 -24.52 22.74 -13.33
N THR A 31 -23.40 22.03 -13.46
CA THR A 31 -22.22 22.24 -12.62
C THR A 31 -21.61 23.64 -12.79
N ALA A 32 -21.78 24.27 -13.97
CA ALA A 32 -21.28 25.62 -14.25
C ALA A 32 -22.17 26.75 -13.71
N GLY A 33 -23.41 26.44 -13.29
CA GLY A 33 -24.33 27.42 -12.72
C GLY A 33 -25.07 28.29 -13.75
N ASP A 34 -24.96 28.01 -15.04
CA ASP A 34 -25.49 28.85 -16.13
C ASP A 34 -26.64 28.22 -16.93
N ALA A 35 -26.96 26.93 -16.68
CA ALA A 35 -28.02 26.22 -17.39
C ALA A 35 -28.75 25.20 -16.49
N LEU A 36 -29.88 24.70 -17.01
CA LEU A 36 -30.69 23.65 -16.39
C LEU A 36 -30.41 22.30 -17.06
N VAL A 37 -30.19 21.27 -16.26
CA VAL A 37 -30.09 19.87 -16.65
C VAL A 37 -31.47 19.25 -16.50
N ASP A 38 -32.02 18.76 -17.61
CA ASP A 38 -33.33 18.09 -17.65
C ASP A 38 -33.18 16.57 -17.41
N GLU A 39 -34.31 15.88 -17.29
CA GLU A 39 -34.35 14.43 -17.08
C GLU A 39 -34.28 13.62 -18.39
N ARG A 40 -33.78 14.22 -19.48
CA ARG A 40 -33.71 13.56 -20.78
C ARG A 40 -32.83 12.32 -20.69
N THR A 41 -33.34 11.20 -21.21
CA THR A 41 -32.60 9.94 -21.25
C THR A 41 -31.64 9.92 -22.44
N HIS A 42 -30.35 9.79 -22.15
CA HIS A 42 -29.31 9.50 -23.12
C HIS A 42 -29.13 7.99 -23.24
N THR A 43 -29.10 7.51 -24.48
CA THR A 43 -28.94 6.09 -24.81
C THR A 43 -27.56 5.87 -25.43
N ILE A 44 -26.73 5.06 -24.77
CA ILE A 44 -25.35 4.77 -25.13
C ILE A 44 -25.27 3.29 -25.51
N GLN A 45 -24.62 2.99 -26.63
CA GLN A 45 -24.50 1.62 -27.12
C GLN A 45 -23.34 0.90 -26.46
N ILE A 46 -23.55 -0.38 -26.13
CA ILE A 46 -22.49 -1.29 -25.71
C ILE A 46 -22.29 -2.28 -26.85
N VAL A 47 -21.11 -2.27 -27.45
CA VAL A 47 -20.77 -3.11 -28.60
C VAL A 47 -19.55 -3.92 -28.22
N ASN A 48 -19.66 -5.25 -28.28
CA ASN A 48 -18.59 -6.17 -27.90
C ASN A 48 -17.99 -5.83 -26.52
N GLY A 49 -18.86 -5.59 -25.55
CA GLY A 49 -18.52 -5.27 -24.17
C GLY A 49 -18.06 -3.83 -23.95
N VAL A 50 -17.77 -3.06 -24.99
CA VAL A 50 -17.25 -1.70 -24.85
C VAL A 50 -18.38 -0.68 -24.92
N ILE A 51 -18.41 0.25 -23.95
CA ILE A 51 -19.29 1.42 -24.00
C ILE A 51 -18.75 2.35 -25.09
N THR A 52 -19.53 2.55 -26.15
CA THR A 52 -19.12 3.36 -27.31
C THR A 52 -19.89 4.67 -27.35
N ALA A 53 -19.20 5.75 -27.74
CA ALA A 53 -19.78 7.07 -27.96
C ALA A 53 -20.56 7.64 -26.75
N SER A 54 -20.05 7.47 -25.53
CA SER A 54 -20.63 8.15 -24.36
C SER A 54 -20.57 9.68 -24.56
N PRO A 55 -21.69 10.41 -24.38
CA PRO A 55 -21.65 11.86 -24.36
C PRO A 55 -20.91 12.37 -23.11
N ASN A 56 -20.57 13.66 -23.13
CA ASN A 56 -20.18 14.37 -21.92
C ASN A 56 -21.41 14.56 -21.04
N ILE A 57 -21.32 14.13 -19.79
CA ILE A 57 -22.41 14.16 -18.81
C ILE A 57 -22.10 15.23 -17.78
N ASP A 58 -23.11 15.98 -17.35
CA ASP A 58 -22.96 16.91 -16.24
C ASP A 58 -22.86 16.15 -14.91
N PRO A 59 -21.80 16.35 -14.10
CA PRO A 59 -21.63 15.70 -12.79
C PRO A 59 -22.83 15.89 -11.86
N GLY A 60 -23.14 14.88 -11.05
CA GLY A 60 -24.23 14.91 -10.07
C GLY A 60 -25.12 13.66 -10.06
N PRO A 61 -26.27 13.70 -9.35
CA PRO A 61 -27.16 12.56 -9.21
C PRO A 61 -27.81 12.15 -10.54
N VAL A 62 -27.74 10.86 -10.85
CA VAL A 62 -28.26 10.26 -12.08
C VAL A 62 -29.00 8.96 -11.80
N VAL A 63 -29.81 8.54 -12.77
CA VAL A 63 -30.35 7.19 -12.87
C VAL A 63 -29.67 6.50 -14.03
N VAL A 64 -28.97 5.40 -13.74
CA VAL A 64 -28.27 4.56 -14.71
C VAL A 64 -29.05 3.27 -14.93
N SER A 65 -29.28 2.88 -16.17
CA SER A 65 -29.93 1.61 -16.49
C SER A 65 -29.13 0.82 -17.52
N LEU A 66 -28.84 -0.44 -17.22
CA LEU A 66 -28.13 -1.35 -18.11
C LEU A 66 -29.11 -2.39 -18.66
N SER A 67 -29.14 -2.51 -19.99
CA SER A 67 -29.92 -3.51 -20.71
C SER A 67 -28.99 -4.37 -21.55
N THR A 68 -28.95 -5.66 -21.27
CA THR A 68 -28.27 -6.69 -22.08
C THR A 68 -29.28 -7.78 -22.45
N PRO A 69 -29.02 -8.66 -23.44
CA PRO A 69 -29.94 -9.73 -23.81
C PRO A 69 -30.46 -10.51 -22.60
N GLY A 70 -31.77 -10.45 -22.37
CA GLY A 70 -32.45 -11.18 -21.29
C GLY A 70 -32.39 -10.54 -19.90
N LYS A 71 -31.73 -9.38 -19.71
CA LYS A 71 -31.64 -8.70 -18.40
C LYS A 71 -31.70 -7.18 -18.51
N PHE A 72 -32.35 -6.58 -17.52
CA PHE A 72 -32.43 -5.14 -17.33
C PHE A 72 -32.25 -4.84 -15.84
N LYS A 73 -31.44 -3.83 -15.50
CA LYS A 73 -31.28 -3.34 -14.13
C LYS A 73 -31.05 -1.83 -14.12
N THR A 74 -31.52 -1.19 -13.06
CA THR A 74 -31.42 0.25 -12.84
C THR A 74 -30.80 0.53 -11.47
N TRP A 75 -29.99 1.57 -11.39
CA TRP A 75 -29.35 2.08 -10.19
C TRP A 75 -29.53 3.61 -10.14
N GLU A 76 -29.74 4.15 -8.95
CA GLU A 76 -29.48 5.56 -8.69
C GLU A 76 -27.99 5.69 -8.37
N ALA A 77 -27.32 6.71 -8.88
CA ALA A 77 -25.89 6.88 -8.71
C ALA A 77 -25.51 8.37 -8.74
N VAL A 78 -24.25 8.68 -8.48
CA VAL A 78 -23.72 10.04 -8.59
C VAL A 78 -22.53 10.02 -9.55
N VAL A 79 -22.59 10.82 -10.61
CA VAL A 79 -21.46 11.00 -11.53
C VAL A 79 -20.49 12.00 -10.91
N PRO A 80 -19.22 11.62 -10.64
CA PRO A 80 -18.23 12.52 -10.07
C PRO A 80 -17.78 13.59 -11.08
N THR A 81 -17.12 14.63 -10.59
CA THR A 81 -16.48 15.63 -11.46
C THR A 81 -15.23 15.05 -12.11
N GLY A 82 -15.00 15.34 -13.39
CA GLY A 82 -13.81 14.90 -14.11
C GLY A 82 -13.96 14.92 -15.63
N THR A 83 -13.06 14.21 -16.31
CA THR A 83 -13.04 14.00 -17.77
C THR A 83 -13.51 12.60 -18.18
N SER A 84 -13.27 11.59 -17.35
CA SER A 84 -13.68 10.20 -17.57
C SER A 84 -14.03 9.56 -16.24
N VAL A 85 -15.04 8.69 -16.23
CA VAL A 85 -15.41 7.87 -15.09
C VAL A 85 -15.77 6.46 -15.56
N ASP A 86 -15.30 5.43 -14.85
CA ASP A 86 -15.70 4.06 -15.16
C ASP A 86 -17.13 3.78 -14.70
N LEU A 87 -17.89 2.99 -15.47
CA LEU A 87 -19.25 2.59 -15.12
C LEU A 87 -19.29 1.87 -13.77
N TRP A 88 -18.27 1.05 -13.48
CA TRP A 88 -18.17 0.36 -12.19
C TRP A 88 -18.02 1.35 -11.04
N ASP A 89 -17.24 2.41 -11.20
CA ASP A 89 -17.09 3.43 -10.15
C ASP A 89 -18.41 4.17 -9.89
N VAL A 90 -19.25 4.31 -10.91
CA VAL A 90 -20.57 4.95 -10.78
C VAL A 90 -21.60 4.06 -10.08
N ILE A 91 -21.60 2.74 -10.33
CA ILE A 91 -22.63 1.82 -9.81
C ILE A 91 -22.15 0.91 -8.67
N GLY A 92 -20.84 0.85 -8.44
CA GLY A 92 -20.16 -0.11 -7.56
C GLY A 92 -20.51 0.08 -6.09
N GLU A 93 -20.82 1.31 -5.67
CA GLU A 93 -21.31 1.60 -4.31
C GLU A 93 -22.64 0.87 -3.99
N TYR A 94 -23.41 0.47 -5.00
CA TYR A 94 -24.70 -0.22 -4.86
C TYR A 94 -24.59 -1.74 -5.02
N ILE A 95 -23.38 -2.26 -5.21
CA ILE A 95 -23.10 -3.69 -5.30
C ILE A 95 -22.21 -4.03 -4.12
N GLU A 96 -22.84 -4.47 -3.03
CA GLU A 96 -22.15 -5.00 -1.85
C GLU A 96 -21.46 -6.31 -2.24
N TYR A 97 -20.25 -6.21 -2.77
CA TYR A 97 -19.38 -7.33 -3.07
C TYR A 97 -18.06 -7.07 -2.34
N THR A 98 -17.89 -7.73 -1.20
CA THR A 98 -16.61 -7.77 -0.49
C THR A 98 -15.82 -8.96 -1.03
N PRO A 99 -14.84 -8.75 -1.93
CA PRO A 99 -14.03 -9.84 -2.42
C PRO A 99 -13.19 -10.42 -1.27
N THR A 100 -13.15 -11.75 -1.16
CA THR A 100 -12.41 -12.47 -0.10
C THR A 100 -10.94 -12.06 0.00
N VAL A 101 -10.33 -11.63 -1.12
CA VAL A 101 -8.93 -11.17 -1.18
C VAL A 101 -8.67 -9.89 -0.38
N LEU A 102 -9.67 -9.02 -0.15
CA LEU A 102 -9.48 -7.83 0.67
C LEU A 102 -9.31 -8.19 2.14
N GLY A 103 -10.03 -9.20 2.63
CA GLY A 103 -9.86 -9.74 3.98
C GLY A 103 -8.47 -10.36 4.17
N ALA A 104 -7.97 -11.09 3.17
CA ALA A 104 -6.61 -11.65 3.20
C ALA A 104 -5.52 -10.56 3.19
N ALA A 105 -5.71 -9.49 2.42
CA ALA A 105 -4.77 -8.38 2.35
C ALA A 105 -4.75 -7.57 3.66
N GLN A 106 -5.91 -7.32 4.27
CA GLN A 106 -6.01 -6.65 5.58
C GLN A 106 -5.39 -7.49 6.69
N GLN A 107 -5.60 -8.80 6.66
CA GLN A 107 -4.94 -9.72 7.60
C GLN A 107 -3.42 -9.71 7.42
N ALA A 108 -2.94 -9.79 6.17
CA ALA A 108 -1.51 -9.74 5.87
C ALA A 108 -0.87 -8.41 6.31
N ALA A 109 -1.57 -7.29 6.17
CA ALA A 109 -1.12 -5.99 6.66
C ALA A 109 -1.02 -5.97 8.19
N SER A 110 -2.04 -6.48 8.89
CA SER A 110 -2.02 -6.58 10.36
C SER A 110 -0.90 -7.50 10.87
N ASP A 111 -0.70 -8.64 10.21
CA ASP A 111 0.37 -9.58 10.56
C ASP A 111 1.76 -8.97 10.33
N ALA A 112 1.92 -8.18 9.26
CA ALA A 112 3.15 -7.45 8.96
C ALA A 112 3.45 -6.36 10.00
N GLU A 113 2.45 -5.59 10.43
CA GLU A 113 2.62 -4.61 11.50
C GLU A 113 3.00 -5.27 12.83
N ALA A 114 2.35 -6.38 13.19
CA ALA A 114 2.69 -7.15 14.37
C ALA A 114 4.11 -7.76 14.30
N ALA A 115 4.54 -8.18 13.11
CA ALA A 115 5.91 -8.64 12.88
C ALA A 115 6.93 -7.50 13.02
N ALA A 116 6.63 -6.31 12.48
CA ALA A 116 7.47 -5.13 12.59
C ALA A 116 7.63 -4.67 14.05
N GLN A 117 6.55 -4.66 14.84
CA GLN A 117 6.61 -4.33 16.27
C GLN A 117 7.46 -5.33 17.05
N ARG A 118 7.31 -6.64 16.78
CA ARG A 118 8.16 -7.68 17.38
C ARG A 118 9.64 -7.48 17.02
N ALA A 119 9.94 -7.11 15.78
CA ALA A 119 11.30 -6.84 15.34
C ALA A 119 11.89 -5.58 16.02
N GLN A 120 11.11 -4.53 16.21
CA GLN A 120 11.54 -3.32 16.93
C GLN A 120 11.84 -3.61 18.40
N GLN A 121 10.99 -4.39 19.07
CA GLN A 121 11.23 -4.83 20.46
C GLN A 121 12.49 -5.67 20.57
N ALA A 122 12.67 -6.64 19.66
CA ALA A 122 13.89 -7.45 19.62
C ALA A 122 15.15 -6.62 19.36
N ALA A 123 15.08 -5.58 18.53
CA ALA A 123 16.19 -4.67 18.29
C ALA A 123 16.50 -3.77 19.51
N ALA A 124 15.48 -3.35 20.25
CA ALA A 124 15.66 -2.58 21.49
C ALA A 124 16.33 -3.43 22.59
N ASP A 125 15.97 -4.72 22.68
CA ASP A 125 16.58 -5.65 23.64
C ASP A 125 18.01 -6.06 23.25
N ALA A 126 18.35 -6.02 21.96
CA ALA A 126 19.65 -6.46 21.44
C ALA A 126 20.80 -5.47 21.70
N LEU A 127 20.52 -4.21 22.08
CA LEU A 127 21.53 -3.16 22.23
C LEU A 127 21.63 -2.60 23.64
N VAL A 128 21.53 -3.44 24.66
CA VAL A 128 21.86 -3.01 26.04
C VAL A 128 23.33 -3.33 26.31
N ILE A 129 24.21 -2.39 25.97
CA ILE A 129 25.51 -2.30 26.61
C ILE A 129 25.24 -1.82 28.04
N PRO A 130 25.63 -2.57 29.09
CA PRO A 130 25.43 -2.13 30.47
C PRO A 130 26.13 -0.80 30.71
N ASP A 131 25.47 0.14 31.39
CA ASP A 131 26.13 1.36 31.89
C ASP A 131 26.98 1.05 33.13
N GLY A 132 27.91 1.96 33.46
CA GLY A 132 28.62 1.93 34.75
C GLY A 132 29.97 1.21 34.78
N GLY A 133 30.61 1.02 33.61
CA GLY A 133 32.01 0.59 33.55
C GLY A 133 32.94 1.63 34.19
N THR A 134 33.98 1.16 34.88
CA THR A 134 35.06 1.99 35.43
C THR A 134 36.38 1.72 34.71
N ASP A 135 37.33 2.67 34.79
CA ASP A 135 38.67 2.53 34.21
C ASP A 135 39.31 1.18 34.56
N GLY A 136 39.82 0.48 33.54
CA GLY A 136 40.43 -0.86 33.68
C GLY A 136 39.46 -2.04 33.52
N GLN A 137 38.17 -1.79 33.24
CA GLN A 137 37.19 -2.83 32.91
C GLN A 137 36.97 -2.97 31.40
N ALA A 138 36.59 -4.18 30.98
CA ALA A 138 36.18 -4.50 29.61
C ALA A 138 34.79 -5.15 29.61
N LEU A 139 34.05 -4.98 28.50
CA LEU A 139 32.82 -5.73 28.26
C LEU A 139 33.18 -7.18 27.96
N ILE A 140 32.71 -8.07 28.83
CA ILE A 140 32.90 -9.52 28.70
C ILE A 140 31.53 -10.19 28.54
N LYS A 141 31.49 -11.26 27.76
CA LYS A 141 30.28 -12.10 27.64
C LYS A 141 30.05 -12.82 28.97
N ALA A 142 28.90 -12.58 29.59
CA ALA A 142 28.50 -13.20 30.85
C ALA A 142 27.12 -13.85 30.70
N GLY A 143 27.07 -15.18 30.75
CA GLY A 143 25.83 -15.94 30.53
C GLY A 143 25.19 -15.61 29.17
N ALA A 144 23.92 -15.19 29.20
CA ALA A 144 23.15 -14.84 27.99
C ALA A 144 23.40 -13.39 27.50
N GLY A 145 24.21 -12.58 28.19
CA GLY A 145 24.39 -11.16 27.89
C GLY A 145 25.84 -10.66 27.99
N LEU A 146 26.00 -9.34 28.09
CA LEU A 146 27.27 -8.64 28.28
C LEU A 146 27.34 -8.06 29.71
N ALA A 147 28.52 -8.04 30.32
CA ALA A 147 28.77 -7.44 31.63
C ALA A 147 30.15 -6.79 31.70
N TRP A 148 30.32 -5.78 32.56
CA TRP A 148 31.64 -5.21 32.88
C TRP A 148 32.43 -6.15 33.80
N GLY A 149 33.69 -6.42 33.45
CA GLY A 149 34.60 -7.20 34.28
C GLY A 149 36.05 -6.72 34.17
N THR A 150 36.87 -7.08 35.15
CA THR A 150 38.31 -6.79 35.14
C THR A 150 39.01 -7.57 34.03
N ALA A 151 39.76 -6.86 33.18
CA ALA A 151 40.62 -7.46 32.17
C ALA A 151 41.86 -8.08 32.83
N THR A 152 41.77 -9.32 33.31
CA THR A 152 42.94 -10.07 33.81
C THR A 152 43.62 -10.79 32.66
N GLY A 153 44.39 -10.05 31.86
CA GLY A 153 45.21 -10.61 30.78
C GLY A 153 46.10 -9.54 30.16
N GLY A 154 47.41 -9.63 30.39
CA GLY A 154 48.40 -8.71 29.85
C GLY A 154 48.53 -8.85 28.33
N GLY A 155 48.06 -7.86 27.60
CA GLY A 155 48.26 -7.71 26.16
C GLY A 155 47.93 -6.28 25.77
N GLY A 156 48.95 -5.42 25.79
CA GLY A 156 48.77 -3.99 25.52
C GLY A 156 48.21 -3.74 24.13
N THR A 157 47.10 -3.02 24.07
CA THR A 157 46.68 -2.30 22.86
C THR A 157 46.21 -0.92 23.31
N THR A 158 46.94 0.12 22.93
CA THR A 158 46.42 1.49 23.00
C THR A 158 45.44 1.67 21.86
N VAL A 159 44.17 1.84 22.22
CA VAL A 159 43.12 2.29 21.29
C VAL A 159 43.24 3.81 21.20
N VAL A 160 43.58 4.34 20.02
CA VAL A 160 43.62 5.78 19.76
C VAL A 160 42.39 6.14 18.94
N GLU A 161 41.58 7.07 19.43
CA GLU A 161 40.47 7.65 18.66
C GLU A 161 41.03 8.41 17.44
N ASP A 162 40.40 8.26 16.28
CA ASP A 162 40.64 9.08 15.10
C ASP A 162 39.56 10.18 15.00
N PRO A 163 39.86 11.45 15.32
CA PRO A 163 38.89 12.54 15.16
C PRO A 163 38.71 12.88 13.67
N PRO A 164 37.47 13.11 13.18
CA PRO A 164 36.29 13.53 13.94
C PRO A 164 35.08 12.58 13.82
N GLY A 165 35.27 11.26 13.68
CA GLY A 165 34.19 10.31 13.46
C GLY A 165 34.10 9.23 14.55
N SER A 166 33.08 9.28 15.39
CA SER A 166 32.83 8.26 16.41
C SER A 166 32.51 6.90 15.78
N GLY A 167 33.31 5.87 16.11
CA GLY A 167 32.88 4.46 16.04
C GLY A 167 33.55 3.54 15.01
N LEU A 168 34.57 3.98 14.27
CA LEU A 168 35.36 3.11 13.38
C LEU A 168 36.79 2.94 13.92
N TYR A 169 37.23 1.70 14.14
CA TYR A 169 38.59 1.40 14.60
C TYR A 169 39.40 0.78 13.46
N THR A 170 40.47 1.44 13.04
CA THR A 170 41.40 0.92 12.04
C THR A 170 42.53 0.15 12.73
N VAL A 171 42.58 -1.18 12.54
CA VAL A 171 43.69 -2.00 13.03
C VAL A 171 44.89 -1.81 12.11
N THR A 172 45.92 -1.10 12.57
CA THR A 172 47.07 -0.68 11.74
C THR A 172 48.20 -1.70 11.65
N SER A 173 48.12 -2.83 12.35
CA SER A 173 49.12 -3.90 12.21
C SER A 173 48.55 -5.28 12.56
N GLY A 174 48.68 -6.19 11.58
CA GLY A 174 48.84 -7.64 11.77
C GLY A 174 47.76 -8.35 12.60
N LEU A 175 46.65 -8.73 11.95
CA LEU A 175 45.86 -9.84 12.46
C LEU A 175 46.72 -11.11 12.37
N THR A 176 46.94 -11.80 13.48
CA THR A 176 47.43 -13.18 13.44
C THR A 176 46.23 -14.08 13.68
N GLU A 177 45.82 -14.78 12.63
CA GLU A 177 44.71 -15.72 12.66
C GLU A 177 45.10 -16.99 13.44
N ASP A 178 44.17 -17.51 14.23
CA ASP A 178 44.30 -18.83 14.86
C ASP A 178 44.00 -19.91 13.81
N PRO A 179 44.98 -20.74 13.41
CA PRO A 179 44.81 -21.72 12.33
C PRO A 179 43.80 -22.83 12.66
N ASP A 180 43.46 -23.03 13.94
CA ASP A 180 42.54 -24.07 14.36
C ASP A 180 41.08 -23.58 14.46
N ASN A 181 40.82 -22.27 14.32
CA ASN A 181 39.47 -21.71 14.29
C ASN A 181 39.41 -20.36 13.52
N PRO A 182 39.39 -20.39 12.17
CA PRO A 182 39.38 -19.19 11.37
C PRO A 182 38.07 -18.41 11.54
N GLY A 183 38.19 -17.12 11.84
CA GLY A 183 37.07 -16.18 11.88
C GLY A 183 36.67 -15.74 10.48
N LEU A 184 35.36 -15.57 10.22
CA LEU A 184 34.90 -14.98 8.97
C LEU A 184 35.12 -13.45 9.01
N TYR A 185 36.15 -12.96 8.32
CA TYR A 185 36.40 -11.53 8.13
C TYR A 185 35.67 -11.06 6.86
N LEU A 186 34.74 -10.11 6.99
CA LEU A 186 34.23 -9.36 5.84
C LEU A 186 35.19 -8.18 5.59
N ILE A 187 35.78 -8.15 4.38
CA ILE A 187 36.56 -7.03 3.85
C ILE A 187 35.61 -5.93 3.39
#